data_AF-A0A8U0SLS0-F1
#
_entry.id   AF-A0A8U0SLS0-F1
#
_cell.length_a   1.000
_cell.length_b   1.000
_cell.length_c   1.000
_cell.angle_alpha   90.00
_cell.angle_beta   90.00
_cell.angle_gamma   90.00
#
_symmetry.space_group_name_H-M   'P 1'
#
loop_
_entity.id
_entity.type
_entity.pdbx_description
1 polymer ?
#
loop_
_entity_poly.entity_id
_entity_poly.type
_entity_poly.pdbx_seq_one_letter_code
_entity_poly.pdbx_strand_id
1 'polypeptide(L)'
;MTSLFAQEIHLSKRHEEIVSQRLMLLQQMDNKFIDENKGKASQMQAAETAFKRNLSLLMTLYWASVEEYIPKWEQFLLGRAPYPIGVENENEAENTVQNEAQ
;
A
#
# COMPACT_ATOMS: atom_id res chain seq x y z
N MET A 1 37.53 2.05 57.43
CA MET A 1 37.43 0.80 56.65
C MET A 1 35.97 0.38 56.64
N THR A 2 35.30 0.42 55.49
CA THR A 2 33.95 -0.14 55.34
C THR A 2 34.03 -1.66 55.43
N SER A 3 33.17 -2.28 56.24
CA SER A 3 33.08 -3.73 56.34
C SER A 3 32.71 -4.34 54.99
N LEU A 4 33.31 -5.49 54.64
CA LEU A 4 33.02 -6.25 53.42
C LEU A 4 31.51 -6.51 53.24
N PHE A 5 30.81 -6.76 54.34
CA PHE A 5 29.36 -6.96 54.36
C PHE A 5 28.58 -5.73 53.88
N ALA A 6 29.01 -4.53 54.27
CA ALA A 6 28.37 -3.28 53.82
C ALA A 6 28.59 -3.04 52.32
N GLN A 7 29.75 -3.45 51.79
CA GLN A 7 30.06 -3.38 50.37
C GLN A 7 29.20 -4.35 49.55
N GLU A 8 29.00 -5.58 50.04
CA GLU A 8 28.16 -6.59 49.38
C GLU A 8 26.69 -6.16 49.32
N ILE A 9 26.15 -5.59 50.40
CA ILE A 9 24.80 -5.01 50.42
C ILE A 9 24.67 -3.90 49.36
N HIS A 10 25.66 -3.01 49.27
CA HIS A 10 25.64 -1.93 48.29
C HIS A 10 25.70 -2.46 46.84
N LEU A 11 26.52 -3.49 46.59
CA LEU A 11 26.59 -4.16 45.28
C LEU A 11 25.27 -4.84 44.92
N SER A 12 24.63 -5.54 45.85
CA SER A 12 23.33 -6.17 45.64
C SER A 12 22.27 -5.14 45.26
N LYS A 13 22.23 -4.01 45.98
CA LYS A 13 21.30 -2.92 45.68
C LYS A 13 21.51 -2.33 44.28
N ARG A 14 22.77 -2.12 43.88
CA ARG A 14 23.11 -1.68 42.51
C ARG A 14 22.71 -2.70 41.46
N HIS A 15 22.86 -4.00 41.75
CA HIS A 15 22.47 -5.07 40.85
C HIS A 15 20.96 -5.07 40.63
N GLU A 16 20.16 -4.97 41.71
CA GLU A 16 18.70 -4.89 41.63
C GLU A 16 18.23 -3.68 40.82
N GLU A 17 18.87 -2.51 40.99
CA GLU A 17 18.60 -1.32 40.18
C GLU A 17 18.90 -1.55 38.70
N ILE A 18 20.05 -2.17 38.37
CA ILE A 18 20.42 -2.49 36.99
C ILE A 18 19.41 -3.48 36.38
N VAL A 19 19.02 -4.51 37.12
CA VAL A 19 18.04 -5.51 36.68
C VAL A 19 16.68 -4.84 36.45
N SER A 20 16.24 -3.96 37.36
CA SER A 20 14.97 -3.24 37.24
C SER A 20 14.94 -2.31 36.03
N GLN A 21 16.04 -1.58 35.78
CA GLN A 21 16.16 -0.72 34.60
C GLN A 21 16.14 -1.52 33.29
N ARG A 22 16.86 -2.65 33.24
CA ARG A 22 16.84 -3.54 32.06
C ARG A 22 15.45 -4.11 31.81
N LEU A 23 14.74 -4.51 32.86
CA LEU A 23 13.36 -5.01 32.73
C LEU A 23 12.43 -3.95 32.15
N MET A 24 12.50 -2.71 32.65
CA MET A 24 11.71 -1.60 32.10
C MET A 24 12.02 -1.33 30.63
N LEU A 25 13.30 -1.31 30.24
CA LEU A 25 13.70 -1.06 28.85
C LEU A 25 13.21 -2.16 27.90
N LEU A 26 13.31 -3.43 28.32
CA LEU A 26 12.79 -4.55 27.53
C LEU A 26 11.28 -4.44 27.33
N GLN A 27 10.53 -4.14 28.40
CA GLN A 27 9.08 -3.94 28.31
C GLN A 27 8.72 -2.75 27.42
N GLN A 28 9.48 -1.66 27.47
CA GLN A 28 9.28 -0.51 26.57
C GLN A 28 9.53 -0.88 25.11
N MET A 29 10.57 -1.67 24.83
CA MET A 29 10.87 -2.15 23.48
C MET A 29 9.75 -3.04 22.94
N ASP A 30 9.25 -3.97 23.76
CA ASP A 30 8.17 -4.88 23.36
C ASP A 30 6.86 -4.12 23.10
N ASN A 31 6.49 -3.19 23.99
CA ASN A 31 5.28 -2.38 23.82
C ASN A 31 5.35 -1.49 22.57
N LYS A 32 6.50 -0.86 22.32
CA LYS A 32 6.72 -0.06 21.11
C LYS A 32 6.55 -0.91 19.84
N PHE A 33 7.09 -2.13 19.84
CA PHE A 33 6.94 -3.05 18.72
C PHE A 33 5.48 -3.47 18.48
N ILE A 34 4.73 -3.73 19.56
CA ILE A 34 3.30 -4.09 19.49
C ILE A 34 2.46 -2.94 18.95
N ASP A 35 2.68 -1.71 19.41
CA ASP A 35 1.94 -0.53 18.96
C ASP A 35 2.19 -0.22 17.48
N GLU A 36 3.45 -0.29 17.04
CA GLU A 36 3.82 -0.13 15.63
C GLU A 36 3.18 -1.20 14.74
N ASN A 37 3.04 -2.43 15.23
CA ASN A 37 2.46 -3.53 14.46
C ASN A 37 0.92 -3.44 14.39
N LYS A 38 0.27 -2.98 15.46
CA LYS A 38 -1.21 -2.83 15.50
C LYS A 38 -1.71 -1.86 14.42
N GLY A 39 -1.03 -0.74 14.22
CA GLY A 39 -1.37 0.22 13.16
C GLY A 39 -1.12 -0.34 11.74
N LYS A 40 0.00 -1.07 11.56
CA LYS A 40 0.38 -1.67 10.28
C LYS A 40 -0.58 -2.79 9.86
N ALA A 41 -1.07 -3.60 10.78
CA ALA A 41 -2.02 -4.67 10.49
C ALA A 41 -3.36 -4.11 9.96
N SER A 42 -3.92 -3.09 10.62
CA SER A 42 -5.15 -2.43 10.16
C SER A 42 -4.96 -1.72 8.81
N GLN A 43 -3.82 -1.04 8.62
CA GLN A 43 -3.50 -0.41 7.34
C GLN A 43 -3.34 -1.42 6.20
N MET A 44 -2.66 -2.54 6.46
CA MET A 44 -2.46 -3.62 5.48
C MET A 44 -3.79 -4.23 5.06
N GLN A 45 -4.69 -4.48 6.01
CA GLN A 45 -6.03 -4.99 5.72
C GLN A 45 -6.88 -4.00 4.90
N ALA A 46 -6.81 -2.71 5.24
CA ALA A 46 -7.50 -1.66 4.49
C ALA A 46 -6.98 -1.56 3.05
N ALA A 47 -5.66 -1.60 2.87
CA ALA A 47 -5.01 -1.60 1.55
C ALA A 47 -5.39 -2.83 0.72
N GLU A 48 -5.40 -4.03 1.31
CA GLU A 48 -5.81 -5.26 0.63
C GLU A 48 -7.28 -5.21 0.20
N THR A 49 -8.15 -4.70 1.08
CA THR A 49 -9.58 -4.54 0.77
C THR A 49 -9.80 -3.53 -0.35
N ALA A 50 -9.10 -2.40 -0.32
CA ALA A 50 -9.15 -1.40 -1.39
C ALA A 50 -8.62 -1.96 -2.72
N PHE A 51 -7.53 -2.73 -2.68
CA PHE A 51 -6.99 -3.41 -3.87
C PHE A 51 -8.00 -4.37 -4.50
N LYS A 52 -8.63 -5.24 -3.70
CA LYS A 52 -9.66 -6.17 -4.19
C LYS A 52 -10.85 -5.44 -4.81
N ARG A 53 -11.32 -4.36 -4.16
CA ARG A 53 -12.39 -3.51 -4.71
C ARG A 53 -11.98 -2.87 -6.03
N ASN A 54 -10.80 -2.26 -6.09
CA ASN A 54 -10.33 -1.58 -7.29
C ASN A 54 -10.16 -2.55 -8.46
N LEU A 55 -9.65 -3.76 -8.20
CA LEU A 55 -9.53 -4.82 -9.20
C LEU A 55 -10.90 -5.24 -9.74
N SER A 56 -11.87 -5.44 -8.85
CA SER A 56 -13.24 -5.80 -9.23
C SER A 56 -13.91 -4.71 -10.08
N LEU A 57 -13.75 -3.44 -9.69
CA LEU A 57 -14.26 -2.29 -10.44
C LEU A 57 -13.61 -2.20 -11.83
N LEU A 58 -12.28 -2.33 -11.90
CA LEU A 58 -11.55 -2.29 -13.18
C LEU A 58 -12.01 -3.41 -14.11
N MET A 59 -12.17 -4.63 -13.59
CA MET A 59 -12.65 -5.77 -14.36
C MET A 59 -14.08 -5.53 -14.87
N THR A 60 -14.93 -4.94 -14.04
CA THR A 60 -16.32 -4.60 -14.41
C THR A 60 -16.36 -3.57 -15.52
N LEU A 61 -15.55 -2.50 -15.41
CA LEU A 61 -15.45 -1.46 -16.44
C LEU A 61 -14.86 -2.01 -17.74
N TYR A 62 -13.86 -2.90 -17.64
CA TYR A 62 -13.28 -3.56 -18.81
C TYR A 62 -14.34 -4.37 -19.56
N TRP A 63 -15.09 -5.24 -18.87
CA TRP A 63 -16.11 -6.04 -19.53
C TRP A 63 -17.27 -5.19 -20.08
N ALA A 64 -17.68 -4.13 -19.37
CA ALA A 64 -18.67 -3.19 -19.88
C ALA A 64 -18.19 -2.50 -21.17
N SER A 65 -16.92 -2.09 -21.22
CA SER A 65 -16.31 -1.54 -22.43
C SER A 65 -16.28 -2.58 -23.55
N VAL A 66 -15.84 -3.80 -23.26
CA VAL A 66 -15.83 -4.90 -24.25
C VAL A 66 -17.23 -5.14 -24.83
N GLU A 67 -18.26 -5.21 -23.98
CA GLU A 67 -19.66 -5.36 -24.42
C GLU A 67 -20.14 -4.19 -25.28
N GLU A 68 -19.72 -2.96 -24.96
CA GLU A 68 -20.08 -1.77 -25.74
C GLU A 68 -19.39 -1.74 -27.12
N TYR A 69 -18.13 -2.15 -27.20
CA TYR A 69 -17.32 -2.00 -28.39
C TYR A 69 -17.35 -3.22 -29.33
N ILE A 70 -17.54 -4.45 -28.83
CA ILE A 70 -17.62 -5.66 -29.67
C ILE A 70 -18.62 -5.50 -30.82
N PRO A 71 -19.87 -5.02 -30.62
CA PRO A 71 -20.82 -4.87 -31.71
C PRO A 71 -20.37 -3.85 -32.76
N LYS A 72 -19.70 -2.77 -32.33
CA LYS A 72 -19.17 -1.74 -33.25
C LYS A 72 -18.06 -2.33 -34.13
N TRP A 73 -17.16 -3.12 -33.53
CA TRP A 73 -16.12 -3.84 -34.25
C TRP A 73 -16.69 -4.89 -35.21
N GLU A 74 -17.72 -5.63 -34.82
CA GLU A 74 -18.38 -6.60 -35.68
C GLU A 74 -18.96 -5.94 -36.95
N GLN A 75 -19.67 -4.81 -36.81
CA GLN A 75 -20.22 -4.09 -37.97
C GLN A 75 -19.12 -3.61 -38.93
N PHE A 76 -18.00 -3.12 -38.40
CA PHE A 76 -16.85 -2.71 -39.21
C PHE A 76 -16.22 -3.89 -39.95
N LEU A 77 -15.92 -4.99 -39.25
CA LEU A 77 -15.29 -6.18 -39.85
C LEU A 77 -16.15 -6.83 -40.93
N LEU A 78 -17.48 -6.69 -40.82
CA LEU A 78 -18.44 -7.14 -41.83
C LEU A 78 -18.62 -6.16 -43.00
N GLY A 79 -17.90 -5.02 -43.01
CA GLY A 79 -18.00 -3.98 -44.04
C GLY A 79 -19.33 -3.21 -44.01
N ARG A 80 -20.07 -3.27 -42.89
CA ARG A 80 -21.38 -2.63 -42.72
C ARG A 80 -21.30 -1.26 -42.06
N ALA A 81 -20.17 -0.94 -41.43
CA ALA A 81 -19.91 0.33 -40.77
C ALA A 81 -18.47 0.81 -41.05
N PRO A 82 -18.21 2.13 -40.94
CA PRO A 82 -16.85 2.67 -40.93
C PRO A 82 -16.08 2.26 -39.66
N TYR A 83 -14.78 2.55 -39.63
CA TYR A 83 -13.90 2.23 -38.50
C TYR A 83 -14.42 2.82 -37.18
N PRO A 84 -14.45 2.06 -36.06
CA PRO A 84 -14.91 2.57 -34.78
C PRO A 84 -13.97 3.67 -34.25
N ILE A 85 -14.45 4.91 -34.19
CA ILE A 85 -13.71 6.06 -33.63
C ILE A 85 -13.67 5.92 -32.10
N GLY A 86 -12.48 6.10 -31.51
CA GLY A 86 -12.20 5.91 -30.07
C GLY A 86 -11.19 4.80 -29.75
N VAL A 87 -10.60 4.17 -30.77
CA VAL A 87 -9.50 3.20 -30.65
C VAL A 87 -8.13 3.86 -30.86
N GLU A 88 -8.12 5.09 -31.39
CA GLU A 88 -6.92 5.89 -31.52
C GLU A 88 -6.47 6.33 -30.13
N ASN A 89 -5.22 6.00 -29.80
CA ASN A 89 -4.54 6.52 -28.63
C ASN A 89 -4.66 8.06 -28.67
N GLU A 90 -5.12 8.68 -27.59
CA GLU A 90 -5.30 10.15 -27.46
C GLU A 90 -4.06 10.97 -27.87
N ASN A 91 -2.90 10.30 -28.01
CA ASN A 91 -1.61 10.79 -28.47
C ASN A 91 -1.57 11.24 -29.96
N GLU A 92 -2.47 10.76 -30.83
CA GLU A 92 -2.49 11.19 -32.25
C GLU A 92 -3.32 12.46 -32.48
N ALA A 93 -4.37 12.68 -31.68
CA ALA A 93 -5.22 13.87 -31.79
C ALA A 93 -4.50 15.17 -31.32
N GLU A 94 -3.53 15.07 -30.41
CA GLU A 94 -2.71 16.23 -30.02
C GLU A 94 -1.65 16.62 -31.08
N ASN A 95 -1.19 15.68 -31.91
CA ASN A 95 -0.16 15.94 -32.93
C ASN A 95 -0.71 16.63 -34.19
N THR A 96 -1.99 16.46 -34.53
CA THR A 96 -2.60 17.13 -35.69
C THR A 96 -2.85 18.62 -35.43
N VAL A 97 -3.16 19.01 -34.19
CA VAL A 97 -3.44 20.42 -33.84
C VAL A 97 -2.17 21.28 -33.83
N GLN A 98 -0.99 20.71 -33.57
CA GLN A 98 0.28 21.46 -33.60
C GLN A 98 0.81 21.74 -35.01
N ASN A 99 0.53 20.86 -35.99
CA ASN A 99 1.04 21.01 -37.36
C ASN A 99 0.25 22.00 -38.22
N GLU A 100 -0.94 22.42 -37.77
CA GLU A 100 -1.75 23.45 -38.45
C GLU A 100 -1.44 24.88 -37.98
N ALA A 101 -0.61 25.04 -36.93
CA ALA A 101 -0.23 26.34 -36.36
C ALA A 101 1.17 26.83 -36.78
N GLN A 102 1.81 26.23 -37.80
CA GLN A 102 3.10 26.65 -38.37
C GLN A 102 3.01 27.12 -39.82
#